data_AF-A0A355DAD4-F1
#
_entry.id   AF-A0A355DAD4-F1
#
_cell.length_a   1.000
_cell.length_b   1.000
_cell.length_c   1.000
_cell.angle_alpha   90.00
_cell.angle_beta   90.00
_cell.angle_gamma   90.00
#
_symmetry.space_group_name_H-M   'P 1'
#
loop_
_entity.id
_entity.type
_entity.pdbx_description
1 polymer ?
#
loop_
_entity_poly.entity_id
_entity_poly.type
_entity_poly.pdbx_seq_one_letter_code
_entity_poly.pdbx_strand_id
1 'polypeptide(L)'
;MYKDLLKNKNFTLLSIGGFISSIGDYLYNIGVTVYIYSLTKSVGAVALMWLSRGVLRIPMLYLSGLIADSYNKKRVIMVTNLVSVIFAFLFIFINEQRFWNNKKWH
;
A
#
# COMPACT_ATOMS: atom_id res chain seq x y z
N MET A 1 9.72 6.93 29.88
CA MET A 1 9.47 5.65 29.18
C MET A 1 9.02 5.85 27.72
N TYR A 2 7.87 6.46 27.38
CA TYR A 2 7.51 6.71 25.96
C TYR A 2 8.20 7.95 25.33
N LYS A 3 8.45 8.99 26.15
CA LYS A 3 9.13 10.22 25.70
C LYS A 3 10.58 9.99 25.25
N ASP A 4 11.22 8.94 25.76
CA ASP A 4 12.60 8.58 25.45
C ASP A 4 12.73 7.89 24.08
N LEU A 5 11.67 7.20 23.63
CA LEU A 5 11.58 6.58 22.30
C LEU A 5 11.46 7.64 21.20
N LEU A 6 10.67 8.69 21.42
CA LEU A 6 10.50 9.81 20.49
C LEU A 6 11.75 10.71 20.36
N LYS A 7 12.66 10.64 21.35
CA LYS A 7 13.97 11.30 21.30
C LYS A 7 14.93 10.63 20.31
N ASN A 8 14.71 9.36 20.00
CA ASN A 8 15.50 8.64 19.00
C ASN A 8 15.03 9.04 17.60
N LYS A 9 15.82 9.89 16.92
CA LYS A 9 15.53 10.37 15.55
C LYS A 9 15.17 9.24 14.59
N ASN A 10 15.83 8.09 14.68
CA ASN A 10 15.55 6.95 13.80
C ASN A 10 14.16 6.35 14.05
N PHE A 11 13.74 6.27 15.31
CA PHE A 11 12.41 5.75 15.66
C PHE A 11 11.31 6.71 15.21
N THR A 12 11.50 8.02 15.41
CA THR A 12 10.55 9.05 14.99
C THR A 12 10.42 9.12 13.47
N LEU A 13 11.55 9.03 12.74
CA LEU A 13 11.54 9.02 11.27
C LEU A 13 10.82 7.80 10.71
N LEU A 14 11.06 6.61 11.28
CA LEU A 14 10.36 5.37 10.90
C LEU A 14 8.86 5.46 11.19
N SER A 15 8.49 6.02 12.34
CA SER A 15 7.09 6.14 12.75
C SER A 15 6.32 7.11 11.84
N ILE A 16 6.90 8.28 11.54
CA ILE A 16 6.29 9.28 10.65
C ILE A 16 6.20 8.73 9.22
N GLY A 17 7.28 8.11 8.72
CA GLY A 17 7.27 7.49 7.39
C GLY A 17 6.22 6.39 7.26
N GLY A 18 6.12 5.51 8.27
CA GLY A 18 5.09 4.47 8.32
C GLY A 18 3.67 5.04 8.41
N PHE A 19 3.48 6.13 9.15
CA PHE A 19 2.19 6.81 9.26
C PHE A 19 1.74 7.42 7.91
N ILE A 20 2.63 8.16 7.24
CA ILE A 20 2.36 8.74 5.92
C ILE A 20 2.07 7.64 4.89
N SER A 21 2.86 6.57 4.88
CA SER A 21 2.63 5.41 4.00
C SER A 21 1.25 4.80 4.23
N SER A 22 0.86 4.61 5.50
CA SER A 22 -0.44 4.03 5.84
C SER A 22 -1.59 4.89 5.33
N ILE A 23 -1.50 6.23 5.45
CA ILE A 23 -2.51 7.14 4.91
C ILE A 23 -2.60 7.00 3.38
N GLY A 24 -1.46 6.95 2.70
CA GLY A 24 -1.40 6.73 1.26
C GLY A 24 -2.10 5.43 0.83
N ASP A 25 -1.86 4.33 1.56
CA ASP A 25 -2.49 3.04 1.30
C ASP A 25 -4.02 3.10 1.46
N TYR A 26 -4.51 3.80 2.49
CA TYR A 26 -5.96 3.99 2.68
C TYR A 26 -6.59 4.82 1.57
N LEU A 27 -5.96 5.93 1.18
CA LEU A 27 -6.43 6.76 0.07
C LEU A 27 -6.45 5.98 -1.25
N TYR A 28 -5.40 5.19 -1.51
CA TYR A 28 -5.35 4.30 -2.66
C TYR A 28 -6.51 3.29 -2.66
N ASN A 29 -6.78 2.66 -1.52
CA ASN A 29 -7.88 1.69 -1.42
C ASN A 29 -9.25 2.31 -1.68
N ILE A 30 -9.50 3.51 -1.15
CA ILE A 30 -10.73 4.26 -1.43
C ILE A 30 -10.81 4.59 -2.92
N GLY A 31 -9.73 5.12 -3.50
CA GLY A 31 -9.66 5.48 -4.92
C GLY A 31 -9.95 4.29 -5.84
N VAL A 32 -9.33 3.14 -5.60
CA VAL A 32 -9.56 1.93 -6.39
C VAL A 32 -11.00 1.41 -6.23
N THR A 33 -11.55 1.46 -5.01
CA THR A 33 -12.92 1.03 -4.75
C THR A 33 -13.93 1.89 -5.52
N VAL A 34 -13.79 3.21 -5.44
CA VAL A 34 -14.64 4.16 -6.17
C VAL A 34 -14.46 3.99 -7.68
N TYR A 35 -13.23 3.77 -8.16
CA TYR A 35 -12.93 3.56 -9.57
C TYR A 35 -13.56 2.29 -10.14
N ILE A 36 -13.47 1.17 -9.43
CA ILE A 36 -14.09 -0.08 -9.88
C ILE A 36 -15.60 0.04 -9.86
N TYR A 37 -16.16 0.68 -8.83
CA TYR A 37 -17.59 0.93 -8.77
C TYR A 37 -18.08 1.86 -9.89
N SER A 38 -17.31 2.91 -10.24
CA SER A 38 -17.70 3.82 -11.32
C SER A 38 -17.70 3.15 -12.69
N LEU A 39 -16.76 2.23 -12.93
CA LEU A 39 -16.65 1.47 -14.17
C LEU A 39 -17.70 0.35 -14.30
N THR A 40 -17.90 -0.44 -13.24
CA THR A 40 -18.76 -1.63 -13.29
C THR A 40 -20.19 -1.35 -12.85
N LYS A 41 -20.43 -0.25 -12.11
CA LYS A 41 -21.69 0.08 -11.44
C LYS A 41 -22.27 -1.07 -10.60
N SER A 42 -21.43 -2.02 -10.19
CA SER A 42 -21.84 -3.26 -9.52
C SER A 42 -21.11 -3.42 -8.19
N VAL A 43 -21.89 -3.61 -7.12
CA VAL A 43 -21.37 -3.90 -5.77
C VAL A 43 -20.70 -5.27 -5.72
N GLY A 44 -21.17 -6.24 -6.52
CA GLY A 44 -20.60 -7.59 -6.58
C GLY A 44 -19.16 -7.60 -7.12
N ALA A 45 -18.87 -6.75 -8.12
CA ALA A 45 -17.52 -6.62 -8.67
C ALA A 45 -16.54 -6.04 -7.62
N VAL A 46 -16.99 -5.06 -6.83
CA VAL A 46 -16.22 -4.51 -5.72
C VAL A 46 -15.97 -5.57 -4.64
N ALA A 47 -16.98 -6.35 -4.28
CA ALA A 47 -16.85 -7.43 -3.30
C ALA A 47 -15.82 -8.50 -3.76
N LEU A 48 -15.89 -8.93 -5.03
CA LEU A 48 -14.93 -9.88 -5.60
C LEU A 48 -13.49 -9.35 -5.61
N MET A 49 -13.30 -8.05 -5.88
CA MET A 49 -12.00 -7.39 -5.80
C MET A 49 -11.44 -7.45 -4.36
N TRP A 50 -12.25 -7.12 -3.36
CA TRP A 50 -11.83 -7.21 -1.95
C TRP A 50 -11.54 -8.64 -1.51
N LEU A 51 -12.36 -9.62 -1.93
CA LEU A 51 -12.14 -11.04 -1.65
C LEU A 51 -10.83 -11.53 -2.28
N SER A 52 -10.59 -11.22 -3.55
CA SER A 52 -9.34 -11.57 -4.25
C SER A 52 -8.11 -11.01 -3.53
N ARG A 53 -8.19 -9.76 -3.06
CA ARG A 53 -7.13 -9.15 -2.23
C ARG A 53 -6.95 -9.87 -0.91
N GLY A 54 -8.03 -10.24 -0.23
CA GLY A 54 -7.99 -10.99 1.02
C GLY A 54 -7.29 -12.34 0.85
N VAL A 55 -7.66 -13.09 -0.20
CA VAL A 55 -7.06 -14.39 -0.52
C VAL A 55 -5.55 -14.28 -0.74
N LEU A 56 -5.09 -13.25 -1.45
CA LEU A 56 -3.64 -13.02 -1.65
C LEU A 56 -2.95 -12.54 -0.37
N ARG A 57 -3.64 -11.77 0.47
CA ARG A 57 -3.07 -11.18 1.68
C ARG A 57 -2.84 -12.19 2.80
N ILE A 58 -3.72 -13.16 2.98
CA ILE A 58 -3.62 -14.20 4.03
C ILE A 58 -2.28 -14.96 4.00
N PRO A 59 -1.86 -15.58 2.87
CA PRO A 59 -0.58 -16.28 2.82
C PRO A 59 0.61 -15.33 2.97
N MET A 60 0.49 -14.09 2.49
CA MET A 60 1.53 -13.08 2.66
C MET A 60 1.72 -12.70 4.12
N LEU A 61 0.65 -12.63 4.93
CA LEU A 61 0.79 -12.41 6.38
C LEU A 61 1.58 -13.55 7.03
N TYR A 62 1.24 -14.80 6.71
CA TYR A 62 1.94 -15.97 7.25
C TYR A 62 3.44 -15.94 6.91
N LEU A 63 3.77 -15.70 5.63
CA LEU A 63 5.17 -15.57 5.18
C LEU A 63 5.87 -14.38 5.85
N SER A 64 5.18 -13.26 6.03
CA SER A 64 5.75 -12.09 6.70
C SER A 64 6.14 -12.39 8.14
N GLY A 65 5.38 -13.23 8.85
CA GLY A 65 5.70 -13.67 10.21
C GLY A 65 6.98 -14.49 10.26
N LEU A 66 7.11 -15.49 9.37
CA LEU A 66 8.32 -16.31 9.25
C LEU A 66 9.57 -15.46 8.94
N ILE A 67 9.44 -14.49 8.03
CA ILE A 67 10.54 -13.59 7.67
C ILE A 67 10.86 -12.60 8.80
N ALA A 68 9.84 -12.09 9.50
CA ALA A 68 10.04 -11.14 10.59
C ALA A 68 10.75 -11.78 11.80
N ASP A 69 10.53 -13.07 12.03
CA ASP A 69 11.17 -13.82 13.12
C ASP A 69 12.60 -14.24 12.78
N SER A 70 12.89 -14.55 11.51
CA SER A 70 14.22 -15.04 11.10
C SER A 70 15.24 -13.94 10.77
N TYR A 71 14.81 -12.69 10.51
CA TYR A 71 15.68 -11.64 10.00
C TYR A 71 15.70 -10.37 10.87
N ASN A 72 16.79 -9.60 10.78
CA ASN A 72 16.91 -8.31 11.44
C ASN A 72 15.79 -7.35 10.99
N LYS A 73 14.90 -6.98 11.93
CA LYS A 73 13.72 -6.12 11.69
C LYS A 73 14.01 -4.85 10.88
N LYS A 74 15.17 -4.20 11.12
CA LYS A 74 15.60 -3.02 10.36
C LYS A 74 15.78 -3.29 8.86
N ARG A 75 16.38 -4.42 8.49
CA ARG A 75 16.63 -4.79 7.09
C ARG A 75 15.32 -5.16 6.40
N VAL A 76 14.42 -5.87 7.10
CA VAL A 76 13.09 -6.22 6.57
C VAL A 76 12.30 -4.95 6.23
N ILE A 77 12.19 -4.01 7.17
CA ILE A 77 11.48 -2.74 6.97
C ILE A 77 12.06 -1.93 5.80
N MET A 78 13.39 -1.87 5.69
CA MET A 78 14.04 -1.15 4.60
C MET A 78 13.72 -1.76 3.24
N VAL A 79 13.81 -3.10 3.12
CA VAL A 79 13.50 -3.81 1.87
C VAL A 79 12.03 -3.66 1.49
N THR A 80 11.10 -3.84 2.44
CA THR A 80 9.66 -3.71 2.17
C THR A 80 9.31 -2.30 1.72
N ASN A 81 9.86 -1.27 2.36
CA ASN A 81 9.61 0.12 1.94
C ASN A 81 10.19 0.41 0.56
N LEU A 82 11.38 -0.09 0.23
CA LEU A 82 11.97 0.08 -1.10
C LEU A 82 11.10 -0.56 -2.19
N VAL A 83 10.64 -1.78 -1.93
CA VAL A 83 9.76 -2.52 -2.83
C VAL A 83 8.44 -1.78 -3.04
N SER A 84 7.83 -1.24 -1.97
CA SER A 84 6.61 -0.43 -2.06
C SER A 84 6.80 0.82 -2.92
N VAL A 85 7.92 1.53 -2.78
CA VAL A 85 8.22 2.71 -3.61
C VAL A 85 8.37 2.33 -5.07
N ILE A 86 9.05 1.22 -5.37
CA ILE A 86 9.19 0.72 -6.75
C ILE A 86 7.82 0.42 -7.35
N PHE A 87 6.95 -0.30 -6.65
CA PHE A 87 5.59 -0.58 -7.12
C PHE A 87 4.75 0.67 -7.32
N ALA A 88 4.82 1.64 -6.40
CA ALA A 88 4.12 2.91 -6.55
C ALA A 88 4.61 3.67 -7.79
N PHE A 89 5.91 3.69 -8.03
CA PHE A 89 6.51 4.33 -9.20
C PHE A 89 6.07 3.64 -10.51
N LEU A 90 6.14 2.31 -10.56
CA LEU A 90 5.64 1.51 -11.68
C LEU A 90 4.15 1.77 -11.95
N PHE A 91 3.33 1.84 -10.90
CA PHE A 91 1.90 2.12 -11.03
C PHE A 91 1.65 3.49 -11.67
N ILE A 92 2.38 4.52 -11.27
CA ILE A 92 2.29 5.86 -11.86
C ILE A 92 2.63 5.80 -13.36
N PHE A 93 3.76 5.17 -13.72
CA PHE A 93 4.21 5.06 -15.11
C PHE A 93 3.20 4.32 -16.01
N ILE A 94 2.58 3.25 -15.51
CA ILE A 94 1.58 2.50 -16.28
C ILE A 94 0.30 3.33 -16.46
N ASN A 95 -0.10 4.09 -15.45
CA ASN A 95 -1.37 4.81 -15.46
C ASN A 95 -1.32 6.15 -16.22
N GLU A 96 -0.14 6.76 -16.33
CA GLU A 96 0.05 8.03 -17.06
C GLU A 96 -0.36 7.92 -18.53
N GLN A 97 -0.14 6.76 -19.16
CA GLN A 97 -0.59 6.49 -20.54
C GLN A 97 -2.12 6.41 -20.71
N ARG A 98 -2.86 6.17 -19.61
CA ARG A 98 -4.32 5.98 -19.63
C ARG A 98 -5.08 7.22 -19.15
N PHE A 99 -4.50 8.02 -18.26
CA PHE A 99 -5.09 9.28 -17.80
C PHE A 99 -5.06 10.40 -18.85
N TRP A 100 -4.01 10.48 -19.67
CA TRP A 100 -3.90 11.52 -20.69
C TRP A 100 -4.74 11.23 -21.94
N ASN A 101 -4.97 9.95 -22.26
CA ASN A 101 -5.68 9.55 -23.48
C ASN A 101 -7.22 9.59 -23.38
N ASN A 102 -7.78 9.65 -22.16
CA ASN A 102 -9.24 9.67 -21.93
C ASN A 102 -9.79 11.02 -21.44
N LYS A 103 -9.02 12.11 -21.50
CA LYS A 103 -9.57 13.47 -21.41
C LYS A 103 -10.23 13.88 -22.73
N LYS A 104 -11.33 13.21 -23.11
CA LYS A 104 -12.39 13.86 -23.88
C LYS A 104 -13.50 14.20 -22.89
N TRP A 105 -13.43 15.43 -22.40
CA TRP A 105 -14.47 16.06 -21.61
C TRP A 105 -15.77 16.07 -22.43
N HIS A 106 -16.79 15.37 -21.94
CA HIS A 106 -18.19 15.65 -22.20
C HIS A 106 -18.94 15.57 -20.88
#